data_AF-A0A1R0M8F8-F1
#
_entry.id   AF-A0A1R0M8F8-F1
#
_cell.length_a   1.000
_cell.length_b   1.000
_cell.length_c   1.000
_cell.angle_alpha   90.00
_cell.angle_beta   90.00
_cell.angle_gamma   90.00
#
_symmetry.space_group_name_H-M   'P 1'
#
loop_
_entity.id
_entity.type
_entity.pdbx_description
1 polymer ?
#
loop_
_entity_poly.entity_id
_entity_poly.type
_entity_poly.pdbx_seq_one_letter_code
_entity_poly.pdbx_strand_id
1 'polypeptide(L)'
;MKNLFTDPVRIIRADITKDGPYTRKRDWANPRTVFEGLACVQPDRAFEVRSPERETAQERLLVYLPARTDVDSADRVEYHGLTYEVDGDPLEWRHLSLRHVRIRAWRVEH
;
A
#
# COMPACT_ATOMS: atom_id res chain seq x y z
N MET A 1 16.05 -11.69 19.47
CA MET A 1 14.85 -11.84 18.61
C MET A 1 15.05 -10.90 17.42
N LYS A 2 15.08 -11.41 16.19
CA LYS A 2 15.30 -10.55 15.01
C LYS A 2 14.01 -9.75 14.75
N ASN A 3 14.10 -8.43 14.68
CA ASN A 3 12.94 -7.60 14.34
C ASN A 3 12.58 -7.88 12.88
N LEU A 4 11.33 -8.31 12.63
CA LEU A 4 10.84 -8.58 11.28
C LEU A 4 10.55 -7.29 10.51
N PHE A 5 10.28 -6.19 11.22
CA PHE A 5 9.98 -4.91 10.63
C PHE A 5 11.22 -4.02 10.62
N THR A 6 11.84 -3.86 9.44
CA THR A 6 13.07 -3.09 9.25
C THR A 6 12.95 -2.00 8.21
N ASP A 7 11.90 -2.05 7.40
CA ASP A 7 11.75 -1.23 6.21
C ASP A 7 10.88 -0.02 6.53
N PRO A 8 11.41 1.21 6.45
CA PRO A 8 10.62 2.41 6.72
C PRO A 8 9.57 2.59 5.63
N VAL A 9 8.30 2.70 6.05
CA VAL A 9 7.17 2.96 5.17
C VAL A 9 6.29 4.05 5.74
N ARG A 10 5.58 4.74 4.86
CA ARG A 10 4.51 5.67 5.22
C ARG A 10 3.23 5.27 4.50
N ILE A 11 2.13 5.17 5.23
CA ILE A 11 0.80 4.96 4.65
C ILE A 11 0.10 6.30 4.66
N ILE A 12 -0.40 6.69 3.50
CA ILE A 12 -1.11 7.94 3.30
C ILE A 12 -2.54 7.67 2.83
N ARG A 13 -3.46 8.51 3.29
CA ARG A 13 -4.88 8.47 2.95
C ARG A 13 -5.29 9.83 2.42
N ALA A 14 -5.91 9.86 1.25
CA ALA A 14 -6.54 11.06 0.72
C ALA A 14 -8.01 11.11 1.15
N ASP A 15 -8.44 12.26 1.67
CA ASP A 15 -9.84 12.49 1.98
C ASP A 15 -10.65 12.69 0.69
N ILE A 16 -11.96 12.43 0.77
CA ILE A 16 -12.87 12.60 -0.36
C ILE A 16 -13.28 14.07 -0.45
N THR A 17 -12.87 14.75 -1.51
CA THR A 17 -13.37 16.09 -1.84
C THR A 17 -14.63 16.00 -2.69
N LYS A 18 -15.54 16.96 -2.48
CA LYS A 18 -16.73 17.16 -3.31
C LYS A 18 -16.38 18.16 -4.42
N ASP A 19 -15.87 17.68 -5.54
CA ASP A 19 -15.60 18.51 -6.73
C ASP A 19 -16.85 18.70 -7.61
N GLY A 20 -18.06 18.42 -7.09
CA GLY A 20 -19.33 18.66 -7.77
C GLY A 20 -20.49 17.85 -7.17
N PRO A 21 -21.72 18.03 -7.69
CA PRO A 21 -22.92 17.34 -7.19
C PRO A 21 -22.87 15.81 -7.36
N TYR A 22 -22.03 15.29 -8.25
CA TYR A 22 -21.93 13.83 -8.54
C TYR A 22 -20.51 13.27 -8.58
N THR A 23 -19.47 14.11 -8.40
CA THR A 23 -18.07 13.66 -8.48
C THR A 23 -17.47 13.60 -7.09
N ARG A 24 -17.17 12.38 -6.62
CA ARG A 24 -16.35 12.14 -5.43
C ARG A 24 -14.95 11.77 -5.91
N LYS A 25 -13.99 12.66 -5.72
CA LYS A 25 -12.58 12.40 -6.02
C LYS A 25 -11.79 12.40 -4.72
N ARG A 26 -10.76 11.55 -4.62
CA ARG A 26 -9.80 11.62 -3.52
C ARG A 26 -8.80 12.73 -3.79
N ASP A 27 -8.58 13.59 -2.79
CA ASP A 27 -7.58 14.65 -2.86
C ASP A 27 -6.19 14.12 -2.52
N TRP A 28 -5.53 13.56 -3.53
CA TRP A 28 -4.13 13.14 -3.43
C TRP A 28 -3.14 14.30 -3.47
N ALA A 29 -3.58 15.55 -3.63
CA ALA A 29 -2.70 16.72 -3.49
C ALA A 29 -2.47 17.07 -2.02
N ASN A 30 -3.39 16.72 -1.12
CA ASN A 30 -3.29 16.94 0.32
C ASN A 30 -3.55 15.65 1.13
N PRO A 31 -2.74 14.59 0.96
CA PRO A 31 -2.94 13.35 1.70
C PRO A 31 -2.49 13.50 3.15
N ARG A 32 -3.16 12.80 4.07
CA ARG A 32 -2.74 12.70 5.47
C ARG A 32 -2.04 11.37 5.74
N THR A 33 -1.03 11.39 6.62
CA THR A 33 -0.36 10.17 7.07
C THR A 33 -1.25 9.43 8.07
N VAL A 34 -1.52 8.15 7.81
CA VAL A 34 -2.27 7.26 8.72
C VAL A 34 -1.35 6.31 9.49
N PHE A 35 -0.18 6.02 8.93
CA PHE A 35 0.86 5.24 9.59
C PHE A 35 2.23 5.69 9.10
N GLU A 36 3.18 5.77 10.02
CA GLU A 36 4.59 5.95 9.71
C GLU A 36 5.39 5.08 10.67
N GLY A 37 6.25 4.23 10.13
CA GLY A 37 7.00 3.28 10.94
C GLY A 37 7.68 2.21 10.12
N LEU A 38 8.07 1.13 10.79
CA LEU A 38 8.75 0.01 10.16
C LEU A 38 7.75 -1.07 9.74
N ALA A 39 7.99 -1.65 8.57
CA ALA A 39 7.30 -2.79 7.99
C ALA A 39 8.31 -3.84 7.52
N CYS A 40 7.80 -4.98 7.03
CA CYS A 40 8.57 -5.91 6.23
C CYS A 40 8.06 -5.79 4.80
N VAL A 41 8.89 -5.31 3.89
CA VAL A 41 8.54 -5.14 2.48
C VAL A 41 9.24 -6.22 1.66
N GLN A 42 8.44 -6.96 0.91
CA GLN A 42 8.93 -8.04 0.05
C GLN A 42 8.46 -7.79 -1.38
N PRO A 43 9.28 -8.09 -2.39
CA PRO A 43 8.78 -8.13 -3.76
C PRO A 43 7.67 -9.19 -3.83
N ASP A 44 6.56 -8.85 -4.47
CA ASP A 44 5.61 -9.86 -4.91
C ASP A 44 6.14 -10.54 -6.18
N ARG A 45 5.54 -11.67 -6.57
CA ARG A 45 5.90 -12.34 -7.82
C ARG A 45 5.73 -11.34 -8.97
N ALA A 46 6.76 -11.19 -9.81
CA ALA A 46 6.69 -10.38 -11.02
C ALA A 46 5.45 -10.81 -11.84
N PHE A 47 4.52 -9.88 -12.03
CA PHE A 47 3.32 -10.12 -12.81
C PHE A 47 3.50 -9.48 -14.18
N GLU A 48 3.86 -10.29 -15.16
CA GLU A 48 3.79 -9.88 -16.57
C GLU A 48 2.31 -9.95 -17.00
N VAL A 49 1.64 -8.80 -17.08
CA VAL A 49 0.40 -8.73 -17.88
C VAL A 49 0.84 -8.95 -19.32
N ARG A 50 0.54 -10.12 -19.92
CA ARG A 50 0.63 -10.32 -21.37
C ARG A 50 -0.52 -9.55 -22.05
N SER A 51 -0.47 -8.23 -22.02
CA SER A 51 -1.30 -7.39 -22.87
C SER A 51 -0.38 -6.78 -23.94
N PRO A 52 -0.69 -6.94 -25.23
CA PRO A 52 0.16 -6.46 -26.34
C PRO A 52 0.28 -4.92 -26.43
N GLU A 53 -0.23 -4.18 -25.45
CA GLU A 53 -0.31 -2.71 -25.47
C GLU A 53 0.62 -2.04 -24.45
N ARG A 54 1.32 -2.77 -23.56
CA ARG A 54 2.25 -2.17 -22.59
C ARG A 54 3.44 -3.08 -22.25
N GLU A 55 4.64 -2.71 -22.71
CA GLU A 55 5.92 -3.19 -22.16
C GLU A 55 6.19 -2.55 -20.79
N THR A 56 5.29 -2.73 -19.83
CA THR A 56 5.46 -2.18 -18.48
C THR A 56 5.52 -3.34 -17.49
N ALA A 57 6.72 -3.65 -17.00
CA ALA A 57 6.87 -4.52 -15.85
C ALA A 57 6.16 -3.89 -14.65
N GLN A 58 5.05 -4.48 -14.21
CA GLN A 58 4.30 -3.98 -13.05
C GLN A 58 5.01 -4.42 -11.76
N GLU A 59 5.67 -3.48 -11.10
CA GLU A 59 6.26 -3.73 -9.78
C GLU A 59 5.15 -3.85 -8.72
N ARG A 60 5.12 -5.01 -8.05
CA ARG A 60 4.21 -5.32 -6.95
C ARG A 60 4.98 -5.64 -5.69
N LEU A 61 4.42 -5.23 -4.55
CA LEU A 61 4.99 -5.44 -3.23
C LEU A 61 4.00 -6.18 -2.33
N LEU A 62 4.54 -7.05 -1.48
CA LEU A 62 3.89 -7.52 -0.26
C LEU A 62 4.44 -6.72 0.90
N VAL A 63 3.58 -6.02 1.63
CA VAL A 63 3.97 -5.23 2.80
C VAL A 63 3.29 -5.82 4.03
N TYR A 64 4.09 -6.18 5.02
CA TYR A 64 3.63 -6.66 6.31
C TYR A 64 3.83 -5.57 7.36
N LEU A 65 2.72 -5.03 7.83
CA LEU A 65 2.65 -3.97 8.84
C LEU A 65 2.47 -4.57 10.23
N PRO A 66 2.82 -3.82 11.29
CA PRO A 66 2.44 -4.19 12.65
C PRO A 66 0.95 -4.51 12.77
N ALA A 67 0.61 -5.39 13.72
CA ALA A 67 -0.78 -5.73 13.97
C ALA A 67 -1.60 -4.48 14.33
N ARG A 68 -2.84 -4.42 13.84
CA ARG A 68 -3.80 -3.31 14.07
C ARG A 68 -3.42 -1.97 13.44
N THR A 69 -2.46 -1.92 12.51
CA THR A 69 -2.24 -0.71 11.70
C THR A 69 -3.52 -0.35 10.95
N ASP A 70 -3.96 0.90 11.04
CA ASP A 70 -5.11 1.46 10.33
C ASP A 70 -4.75 1.72 8.87
N VAL A 71 -4.86 0.69 8.05
CA VAL A 71 -4.70 0.74 6.59
C VAL A 71 -6.00 0.31 5.92
N ASP A 72 -6.35 0.99 4.85
CA ASP A 72 -7.54 0.78 4.03
C ASP A 72 -7.14 0.42 2.59
N SER A 73 -8.06 -0.20 1.84
CA SER A 73 -7.82 -0.64 0.46
C SER A 73 -7.58 0.50 -0.53
N ALA A 74 -7.97 1.73 -0.19
CA ALA A 74 -7.75 2.89 -1.04
C ALA A 74 -6.62 3.81 -0.53
N ASP A 75 -5.86 3.37 0.46
CA ASP A 75 -4.64 4.05 0.89
C ASP A 75 -3.50 3.84 -0.11
N ARG A 76 -2.45 4.66 0.03
CA ARG A 76 -1.19 4.51 -0.69
C ARG A 76 -0.05 4.27 0.28
N VAL A 77 0.88 3.43 -0.14
CA VAL A 77 2.13 3.11 0.56
C VAL A 77 3.25 3.87 -0.11
N GLU A 78 3.99 4.64 0.66
CA GLU A 78 5.24 5.22 0.24
C GLU A 78 6.40 4.37 0.77
N TYR A 79 7.26 3.94 -0.16
CA TYR A 79 8.41 3.11 0.12
C TYR A 79 9.55 3.49 -0.82
N HIS A 80 10.73 3.79 -0.27
CA HIS A 80 11.89 4.28 -1.03
C HIS A 80 11.59 5.46 -1.97
N GLY A 81 10.72 6.39 -1.55
CA GLY A 81 10.34 7.55 -2.36
C GLY A 81 9.41 7.23 -3.54
N LEU A 82 9.00 5.98 -3.67
CA LEU A 82 8.00 5.53 -4.65
C LEU A 82 6.64 5.36 -3.96
N THR A 83 5.59 5.61 -4.73
CA THR A 83 4.21 5.49 -4.27
C THR A 83 3.56 4.27 -4.89
N TYR A 84 2.97 3.44 -4.04
CA TYR A 84 2.22 2.25 -4.40
C TYR A 84 0.79 2.39 -3.91
N GLU A 85 -0.19 2.01 -4.71
CA GLU A 85 -1.57 1.90 -4.27
C GLU A 85 -1.81 0.54 -3.60
N VAL A 86 -2.66 0.49 -2.59
CA VAL A 86 -3.08 -0.78 -2.01
C VAL A 86 -3.94 -1.56 -3.02
N ASP A 87 -3.61 -2.83 -3.23
CA ASP A 87 -4.31 -3.74 -4.14
C ASP A 87 -5.17 -4.76 -3.38
N GLY A 88 -6.47 -4.45 -3.32
CA GLY A 88 -7.46 -5.22 -2.59
C GLY A 88 -7.48 -4.94 -1.08
N ASP A 89 -8.18 -5.77 -0.33
CA ASP A 89 -8.39 -5.52 1.09
C ASP A 89 -7.16 -5.90 1.95
N PRO A 90 -6.75 -5.03 2.89
CA PRO A 90 -5.78 -5.38 3.91
C PRO A 90 -6.21 -6.62 4.70
N LEU A 91 -5.32 -7.60 4.78
CA LEU A 91 -5.60 -8.86 5.48
C LEU A 91 -4.94 -8.87 6.86
N GLU A 92 -5.75 -8.88 7.91
CA GLU A 92 -5.22 -9.06 9.26
C GLU A 92 -4.90 -10.53 9.52
N TRP A 93 -3.64 -10.82 9.84
CA TRP A 93 -3.18 -12.15 10.21
C TRP A 93 -3.02 -12.26 11.73
N ARG A 94 -3.68 -13.27 12.33
CA ARG A 94 -3.68 -13.49 13.79
C ARG A 94 -3.35 -14.94 14.13
N HIS A 95 -2.15 -15.42 13.76
CA HIS A 95 -1.72 -16.78 14.10
C HIS A 95 -0.70 -16.77 15.25
N LEU A 96 -1.13 -17.16 16.45
CA LEU A 96 -0.31 -17.20 17.66
C LEU A 96 0.40 -15.85 17.91
N SER A 97 1.74 -15.85 17.96
CA SER A 97 2.60 -14.68 18.12
C SER A 97 2.89 -13.93 16.81
N LEU A 98 2.55 -14.50 15.66
CA LEU A 98 2.68 -13.86 14.35
C LEU A 98 1.43 -13.05 14.07
N ARG A 99 1.47 -11.78 14.48
CA ARG A 99 0.38 -10.82 14.25
C ARG A 99 0.87 -9.68 13.38
N HIS A 100 0.21 -9.47 12.25
CA HIS A 100 0.54 -8.43 11.28
C HIS A 100 -0.67 -8.12 10.40
N VAL A 101 -0.60 -7.00 9.67
CA VAL A 101 -1.51 -6.72 8.56
C VAL A 101 -0.74 -6.91 7.27
N ARG A 102 -1.22 -7.75 6.37
CA ARG A 102 -0.64 -7.96 5.04
C ARG A 102 -1.41 -7.12 4.03
N ILE A 103 -0.70 -6.27 3.30
CA ILE A 103 -1.22 -5.57 2.13
C ILE A 103 -0.44 -5.99 0.89
N ARG A 104 -1.13 -6.02 -0.25
CA ARG A 104 -0.49 -6.00 -1.56
C ARG A 104 -0.49 -4.57 -2.04
N ALA A 105 0.56 -4.15 -2.72
CA ALA A 105 0.63 -2.82 -3.28
C ALA A 105 1.19 -2.85 -4.70
N TRP A 106 0.67 -1.99 -5.58
CA TRP A 106 1.06 -1.89 -6.98
C TRP A 106 1.58 -0.48 -7.28
N ARG A 107 2.67 -0.40 -8.05
CA ARG A 107 3.33 0.89 -8.32
C ARG A 107 2.40 1.81 -9.11
N VAL A 108 2.30 3.06 -8.67
CA VAL A 108 1.63 4.12 -9.42
C VAL A 108 2.64 4.71 -10.40
N GLU A 109 2.43 4.47 -11.70
CA GLU A 109 3.10 5.24 -12.75
C GLU A 109 2.28 6.50 -13.05
N HIS A 110 2.93 7.66 -12.97
CA HIS A 110 2.38 8.95 -13.38
C HIS A 110 2.79 9.26 -14.82
#